data_AF-A0A8J5XTY2-F1
#
_entry.id   AF-A0A8J5XTY2-F1
#
_cell.length_a   1.000
_cell.length_b   1.000
_cell.length_c   1.000
_cell.angle_alpha   90.00
_cell.angle_beta   90.00
_cell.angle_gamma   90.00
#
_symmetry.space_group_name_H-M   'P 1'
#
loop_
_entity.id
_entity.type
_entity.pdbx_description
1 polymer ?
#
loop_
_entity_poly.entity_id
_entity_poly.type
_entity_poly.pdbx_seq_one_letter_code
_entity_poly.pdbx_strand_id
1 'polypeptide(L)'
;MEVDQFQVNGCSEIEREKLNLINSIYKILEQLENYKNETIYFEQQRAINQVRQQVFQQALQGALGTLNSSLNNELHLRTISANISLFGVMKEITY
;
A
#
# COMPACT_ATOMS: atom_id res chain seq x y z
N MET A 1 -36.89 -37.99 -38.51
CA MET A 1 -36.42 -36.69 -39.06
C MET A 1 -36.60 -35.54 -38.08
N GLU A 2 -37.82 -35.09 -37.74
CA GLU A 2 -37.98 -33.97 -36.78
C GLU A 2 -37.40 -34.26 -35.38
N VAL A 3 -37.63 -35.48 -34.85
CA VAL A 3 -37.11 -35.89 -33.53
C VAL A 3 -35.57 -35.97 -33.53
N ASP A 4 -34.97 -36.52 -34.59
CA ASP A 4 -33.51 -36.63 -34.72
C ASP A 4 -32.86 -35.25 -34.85
N GLN A 5 -33.49 -34.33 -35.59
CA GLN A 5 -33.01 -32.95 -35.74
C GLN A 5 -33.14 -32.16 -34.44
N PHE A 6 -34.20 -32.38 -33.66
CA PHE A 6 -34.36 -31.79 -32.33
C PHE A 6 -33.26 -32.29 -31.36
N GLN A 7 -32.94 -33.58 -31.39
CA GLN A 7 -31.86 -34.15 -30.58
C GLN A 7 -30.48 -33.57 -30.95
N VAL A 8 -30.15 -33.48 -32.24
CA VAL A 8 -28.87 -32.92 -32.70
C VAL A 8 -28.74 -31.44 -32.34
N ASN A 9 -29.81 -30.66 -32.50
CA ASN A 9 -29.83 -29.24 -32.12
C ASN A 9 -29.69 -29.08 -30.61
N GLY A 10 -30.41 -29.87 -29.81
CA GLY A 10 -30.30 -29.86 -28.35
C GLY A 10 -28.89 -30.19 -27.86
N CYS A 11 -28.25 -31.21 -28.43
CA CYS A 11 -26.85 -31.55 -28.11
C CYS A 11 -25.89 -30.39 -28.46
N SER A 12 -26.08 -29.77 -29.62
CA SER A 12 -25.26 -28.63 -30.06
C SER A 12 -25.41 -27.41 -29.13
N GLU A 13 -26.63 -27.17 -28.64
CA GLU A 13 -26.93 -26.08 -27.71
C GLU A 13 -26.31 -26.33 -26.32
N ILE A 14 -26.39 -27.57 -25.82
CA ILE A 14 -25.73 -27.98 -24.56
C ILE A 14 -24.19 -27.82 -24.66
N GLU A 15 -23.58 -28.22 -25.78
CA GLU A 15 -22.13 -28.04 -25.97
C GLU A 15 -21.74 -26.56 -25.99
N ARG A 16 -22.54 -25.70 -26.63
CA ARG A 16 -22.34 -24.26 -26.64
C ARG A 16 -22.47 -23.67 -25.24
N GLU A 17 -23.50 -24.05 -24.48
CA GLU A 17 -23.68 -23.60 -23.09
C GLU A 17 -22.53 -24.05 -22.19
N LYS A 18 -22.06 -25.29 -22.34
CA LYS A 18 -20.90 -25.80 -21.62
C LYS A 18 -19.66 -24.96 -21.91
N LEU A 19 -19.38 -24.64 -23.17
CA LEU A 19 -18.24 -23.81 -23.55
C LEU A 19 -18.37 -22.39 -22.99
N ASN A 20 -19.56 -21.80 -23.06
CA ASN A 20 -19.84 -20.48 -22.49
C ASN A 20 -19.63 -20.45 -20.97
N LEU A 21 -20.07 -21.50 -20.27
CA LEU A 21 -19.86 -21.64 -18.84
C LEU A 21 -18.37 -21.76 -18.50
N ILE A 22 -17.62 -22.60 -19.22
CA ILE A 22 -16.16 -22.73 -19.04
C ILE A 22 -15.46 -21.38 -19.24
N ASN A 23 -15.80 -20.67 -20.31
CA ASN A 23 -15.23 -19.34 -20.59
C ASN A 23 -15.57 -18.31 -19.51
N SER A 24 -16.80 -18.36 -18.97
CA SER A 24 -17.21 -17.50 -17.86
C SER A 24 -16.43 -17.81 -16.58
N ILE A 25 -16.27 -19.10 -16.25
CA ILE A 25 -15.48 -19.55 -15.09
C ILE A 25 -14.02 -19.11 -15.24
N TYR A 26 -13.43 -19.24 -16.42
CA TYR A 26 -12.06 -18.80 -16.67
C TYR A 26 -11.88 -17.30 -16.41
N LYS A 27 -12.80 -16.47 -16.89
CA LYS A 27 -12.78 -15.01 -16.63
C LYS A 27 -12.91 -14.69 -15.14
N ILE A 28 -13.77 -15.40 -14.42
CA ILE A 28 -13.93 -15.22 -12.97
C ILE A 28 -12.64 -15.61 -12.23
N LEU A 29 -11.98 -16.69 -12.65
CA LEU A 29 -10.71 -17.12 -12.07
C LEU A 29 -9.60 -16.10 -12.30
N GLU A 30 -9.49 -15.55 -13.51
CA GLU A 30 -8.53 -14.50 -13.84
C GLU A 30 -8.77 -13.23 -13.01
N GLN A 31 -10.03 -12.81 -12.86
CA GLN A 31 -10.40 -11.67 -12.01
C GLN A 31 -10.06 -11.92 -10.54
N LEU A 32 -10.31 -13.13 -10.04
CA LEU A 32 -9.98 -13.51 -8.67
C LEU A 32 -8.47 -13.51 -8.44
N GLU A 33 -7.68 -13.99 -9.39
CA GLU A 33 -6.22 -13.97 -9.32
C GLU A 33 -5.69 -12.54 -9.30
N ASN A 34 -6.18 -11.67 -10.18
CA ASN A 34 -5.81 -10.26 -10.20
C ASN A 34 -6.14 -9.55 -8.87
N TYR A 35 -7.34 -9.78 -8.33
CA TYR A 35 -7.74 -9.23 -7.04
C TYR A 35 -6.84 -9.71 -5.88
N LYS A 36 -6.44 -10.98 -5.89
CA LYS A 36 -5.49 -11.51 -4.89
C LYS A 36 -4.11 -10.87 -5.02
N ASN A 37 -3.64 -10.66 -6.25
CA ASN A 37 -2.35 -10.00 -6.50
C ASN A 37 -2.36 -8.54 -6.01
N GLU A 38 -3.44 -7.80 -6.27
CA GLU A 38 -3.63 -6.44 -5.72
C GLU A 38 -3.65 -6.44 -4.19
N THR A 39 -4.34 -7.40 -3.58
CA THR A 39 -4.40 -7.57 -2.12
C THR A 39 -3.00 -7.83 -1.54
N ILE A 40 -2.21 -8.70 -2.17
CA ILE A 40 -0.84 -8.98 -1.74
C ILE A 40 0.03 -7.71 -1.82
N TYR A 41 -0.06 -6.97 -2.93
CA TYR A 41 0.69 -5.73 -3.09
C TYR A 41 0.34 -4.70 -2.01
N PHE A 42 -0.96 -4.54 -1.72
CA PHE A 42 -1.43 -3.65 -0.66
C PHE A 42 -0.87 -4.06 0.72
N GLU A 43 -0.96 -5.33 1.08
CA GLU A 43 -0.46 -5.83 2.37
C GLU A 43 1.07 -5.71 2.49
N GLN A 44 1.81 -5.85 1.38
CA GLN A 44 3.25 -5.57 1.36
C GLN A 44 3.55 -4.10 1.69
N GLN A 45 2.86 -3.15 1.05
CA GLN A 45 3.03 -1.73 1.33
C GLN A 45 2.63 -1.39 2.77
N ARG A 46 1.55 -1.99 3.27
CA ARG A 46 1.11 -1.85 4.65
C ARG A 46 2.18 -2.35 5.63
N ALA A 47 2.72 -3.54 5.42
CA ALA A 47 3.77 -4.11 6.25
C ALA A 47 5.04 -3.24 6.26
N ILE A 48 5.47 -2.77 5.09
CA ILE A 48 6.62 -1.86 4.96
C ILE A 48 6.39 -0.58 5.77
N ASN A 49 5.21 0.03 5.65
CA ASN A 49 4.90 1.26 6.36
C ASN A 49 4.81 1.06 7.88
N GLN A 50 4.27 -0.07 8.34
CA GLN A 50 4.24 -0.41 9.75
C GLN A 50 5.66 -0.56 10.33
N VAL A 51 6.52 -1.33 9.66
CA VAL A 51 7.92 -1.49 10.08
C VAL A 51 8.65 -0.15 10.06
N ARG A 52 8.45 0.66 9.01
CA ARG A 52 9.05 2.00 8.92
C ARG A 52 8.64 2.88 10.10
N GLN A 53 7.36 2.90 10.48
CA GLN A 53 6.87 3.67 11.61
C GLN A 53 7.46 3.20 12.94
N GLN A 54 7.56 1.89 13.15
CA GLN A 54 8.18 1.33 14.36
C GLN A 54 9.66 1.70 14.46
N VAL A 55 10.42 1.52 13.37
CA VAL A 55 11.83 1.90 13.31
C VAL A 55 12.01 3.41 13.55
N PHE A 56 11.14 4.23 12.95
CA PHE A 56 11.16 5.68 13.16
C PHE A 56 10.91 6.06 14.62
N GLN A 57 9.91 5.46 15.26
CA GLN A 57 9.61 5.71 16.68
C GLN A 57 10.77 5.29 17.58
N GLN A 58 11.40 4.15 17.31
CA GLN A 58 12.57 3.69 18.06
C GLN A 58 13.75 4.65 17.88
N ALA A 59 14.01 5.10 16.64
CA ALA A 59 15.06 6.08 16.37
C ALA A 59 14.79 7.41 17.08
N LEU A 60 13.55 7.89 17.08
CA LEU A 60 13.15 9.12 17.75
C LEU A 60 13.34 9.03 19.27
N GLN A 61 12.93 7.91 19.88
CA GLN A 61 13.14 7.68 21.32
C GLN A 61 14.63 7.61 21.67
N GLY A 62 15.45 6.96 20.83
CA GLY A 62 16.90 6.90 21.01
C GLY A 62 17.56 8.28 20.89
N ALA A 63 17.14 9.07 19.90
CA ALA A 63 17.61 10.44 19.71
C ALA A 63 17.22 11.33 20.91
N LEU A 64 15.99 11.22 21.41
CA LEU A 64 15.54 11.94 22.59
C LEU A 64 16.34 11.57 23.84
N GLY A 65 16.59 10.27 24.07
CA GLY A 65 17.41 9.81 25.18
C GLY A 65 18.84 10.34 25.11
N THR A 66 19.43 10.34 23.92
CA THR A 66 20.77 10.89 23.67
C THR A 66 20.80 12.41 23.87
N LEU A 67 19.78 13.13 23.40
CA LEU A 67 19.68 14.56 23.60
C LEU A 67 19.59 14.88 25.09
N ASN A 68 18.70 14.22 25.82
CA ASN A 68 18.54 14.42 27.26
C ASN A 68 19.83 14.18 28.07
N SER A 69 20.69 13.24 27.63
CA SER A 69 21.97 12.98 28.31
C SER A 69 23.12 13.88 27.86
N SER A 70 23.02 14.50 26.68
CA SER A 70 24.06 15.35 26.09
C SER A 70 23.80 16.85 26.20
N LEU A 71 22.59 17.25 26.58
CA LEU A 71 22.19 18.64 26.81
C LEU A 71 22.99 19.28 27.94
N ASN A 72 24.12 19.88 27.55
CA ASN A 72 24.94 20.72 28.41
C ASN A 72 24.73 22.21 28.05
N ASN A 73 25.19 23.11 28.92
CA ASN A 73 24.99 24.56 28.74
C ASN A 73 25.48 25.08 27.38
N GLU A 74 26.58 24.53 26.85
CA GLU A 74 27.10 24.94 25.55
C GLU A 74 26.20 24.49 24.39
N LEU A 75 25.75 23.24 24.39
CA LEU A 75 24.82 22.72 23.40
C LEU A 75 23.48 23.47 23.45
N HIS A 76 22.98 23.79 24.64
CA HIS A 76 21.79 24.64 24.82
C HIS A 76 21.95 26.02 24.18
N LEU A 77 23.03 26.74 24.50
CA LEU A 77 23.27 28.09 23.96
C LEU A 77 23.42 28.09 22.43
N ARG A 78 24.16 27.13 21.88
CA ARG A 78 24.30 26.96 20.42
C ARG A 78 22.95 26.70 19.75
N THR A 79 22.13 25.84 20.34
CA THR A 79 20.78 25.52 19.83
C THR A 79 19.85 26.73 19.87
N ILE A 80 19.85 27.48 20.98
CA ILE A 80 19.05 28.71 21.12
C ILE A 80 19.48 29.75 20.08
N SER A 81 20.79 29.98 19.93
CA SER A 81 21.30 30.94 18.96
C SER A 81 20.89 30.58 17.53
N ALA A 82 20.99 29.29 17.16
CA ALA A 82 20.56 28.82 15.84
C ALA A 82 19.05 29.03 15.61
N ASN A 83 18.21 28.74 16.61
CA ASN A 83 16.77 28.95 16.52
C ASN A 83 16.38 30.43 16.39
N ILE A 84 17.08 31.34 17.09
CA ILE A 84 16.88 32.79 16.95
C ILE A 84 17.24 33.25 15.53
N SER A 85 18.39 32.80 14.99
CA SER A 85 18.80 33.12 13.62
C SER A 85 17.78 32.62 12.60
N LEU A 86 17.30 31.38 12.74
CA LEU A 86 16.27 30.82 11.87
C LEU A 86 14.98 31.65 11.90
N PHE A 87 14.54 32.05 13.09
CA PHE A 87 13.36 32.89 13.25
C PHE A 87 13.52 34.26 12.57
N GLY A 88 14.72 34.84 12.62
CA GLY A 88 15.06 36.07 11.87
C GLY A 88 14.85 35.91 10.37
N VAL A 89 15.38 34.83 9.79
CA VAL A 89 15.22 34.51 8.36
C VAL A 89 13.75 34.28 8.00
N MET A 90 13.00 33.53 8.82
CA MET A 90 11.57 33.30 8.57
C MET A 90 10.78 34.60 8.56
N LYS A 91 11.12 35.54 9.44
CA LYS A 91 10.53 36.87 9.46
C LYS A 91 10.79 37.62 8.16
N GLU A 92 12.03 37.62 7.67
CA GLU A 92 12.41 38.27 6.40
C GLU A 92 11.75 37.68 5.15
N ILE A 93 11.36 36.40 5.17
CA ILE A 93 10.62 35.76 4.06
C ILE A 93 9.13 36.12 4.09
N THR A 94 8.59 36.43 5.26
CA THR A 94 7.15 36.63 5.47
C THR A 94 6.71 38.10 5.28
N TYR A 95 7.66 39.03 5.19
CA TYR A 95 7.45 40.46 4.92
C TYR A 95 8.06 40.86 3.57
#